data_AF-A0A9W6D6M3-F1
#
_entry.id   AF-A0A9W6D6M3-F1
#
_cell.length_a   1.000
_cell.length_b   1.000
_cell.length_c   1.000
_cell.angle_alpha   90.00
_cell.angle_beta   90.00
_cell.angle_gamma   90.00
#
_symmetry.space_group_name_H-M   'P 1'
#
loop_
_entity.id
_entity.type
_entity.pdbx_description
1 polymer ?
#
loop_
_entity_poly.entity_id
_entity_poly.type
_entity_poly.pdbx_seq_one_letter_code
_entity_poly.pdbx_strand_id
1 'polypeptide(L)'
;MCAIAGILRKNGKSKKLKKTTGEALTEMLDATLHRGPDSAGWALYKEPVGEELRLRFFVSQGEGMDKDRERIGKRLADLNATVTDAEVTGCTYGIRIRYSGDILSLTHGLERDFKLVSMGTSLDIIKDVGQPREISDRYGIGAFDGTHGIAHIRLATESGVHPQTSHPFWASGFADVATVHNGQLTNYWIMRRRLERQGMIFQTENDTELIAVYLAYQMSQGASLEDALKESLDDLDGTFSYLVATKDSIGYAKDKLAAKPLVICENDDLIAVSSEEVGLNRLFPGEALETVEPAPFTCGLWSRTV
;
A
#
# COMPACT_ATOMS: atom_id res chain seq x y z
N MET A 1 16.06 -9.85 2.80
CA MET A 1 15.08 -9.25 3.74
C MET A 1 14.40 -8.14 2.99
N CYS A 2 13.07 -8.02 3.00
CA CYS A 2 12.34 -6.98 2.27
C CYS A 2 12.81 -5.55 2.59
N ALA A 3 12.43 -4.60 1.73
CA ALA A 3 12.59 -3.17 1.96
C ALA A 3 11.24 -2.46 1.77
N ILE A 4 10.99 -1.47 2.63
CA ILE A 4 9.84 -0.57 2.52
C ILE A 4 10.32 0.85 2.26
N ALA A 5 9.53 1.59 1.50
CA ALA A 5 9.73 2.99 1.19
C ALA A 5 8.42 3.75 1.31
N GLY A 6 8.48 5.03 1.69
CA GLY A 6 7.34 5.92 1.73
C GLY A 6 7.77 7.34 1.42
N ILE A 7 6.89 8.10 0.78
CA ILE A 7 7.09 9.53 0.55
C ILE A 7 5.76 10.27 0.70
N LEU A 8 5.77 11.38 1.43
CA LEU A 8 4.63 12.27 1.58
C LEU A 8 5.06 13.71 1.32
N ARG A 9 4.34 14.40 0.43
CA ARG A 9 4.56 15.83 0.17
C ARG A 9 3.66 16.67 1.07
N LYS A 10 4.24 17.54 1.89
CA LYS A 10 3.50 18.34 2.89
C LYS A 10 2.62 19.41 2.23
N ASN A 11 3.16 20.11 1.23
CA ASN A 11 2.57 21.32 0.63
C ASN A 11 2.42 21.24 -0.91
N GLY A 12 2.05 20.07 -1.46
CA GLY A 12 1.95 19.87 -2.90
C GLY A 12 3.31 19.64 -3.57
N LYS A 13 3.67 20.38 -4.63
CA LYS A 13 4.95 20.15 -5.33
C LYS A 13 6.14 20.64 -4.49
N SER A 14 7.04 19.72 -4.15
CA SER A 14 8.32 20.06 -3.48
C SER A 14 9.20 20.88 -4.42
N LYS A 15 9.85 21.91 -3.88
CA LYS A 15 10.81 22.72 -4.63
C LYS A 15 12.13 21.98 -4.82
N LYS A 16 12.50 21.12 -3.86
CA LYS A 16 13.73 20.32 -3.89
C LYS A 16 13.58 19.04 -4.72
N LEU A 17 12.50 18.29 -4.53
CA LEU A 17 12.30 17.03 -5.23
C LEU A 17 11.60 17.23 -6.59
N LYS A 18 12.41 17.21 -7.66
CA LYS A 18 11.96 17.34 -9.07
C LYS A 18 11.40 16.05 -9.69
N LYS A 19 11.40 14.95 -8.95
CA LYS A 19 10.84 13.66 -9.39
C LYS A 19 9.34 13.62 -9.12
N THR A 20 8.59 12.85 -9.91
CA THR A 20 7.20 12.51 -9.54
C THR A 20 7.18 11.62 -8.29
N THR A 21 6.01 11.46 -7.66
CA THR A 21 5.87 10.57 -6.50
C THR A 21 6.17 9.11 -6.87
N GLY A 22 5.73 8.65 -8.05
CA GLY A 22 6.03 7.30 -8.54
C GLY A 22 7.51 7.12 -8.88
N GLU A 23 8.14 8.06 -9.58
CA GLU A 23 9.57 8.01 -9.90
C GLU A 23 10.43 8.01 -8.63
N ALA A 24 10.10 8.86 -7.65
CA ALA A 24 10.81 8.90 -6.37
C ALA A 24 10.77 7.55 -5.65
N LEU A 25 9.59 6.95 -5.51
CA LEU A 25 9.44 5.63 -4.88
C LEU A 25 10.17 4.54 -5.67
N THR A 26 10.10 4.54 -7.00
CA THR A 26 10.83 3.59 -7.85
C THR A 26 12.34 3.67 -7.63
N GLU A 27 12.91 4.88 -7.58
CA GLU A 27 14.34 5.08 -7.34
C GLU A 27 14.75 4.64 -5.91
N MET A 28 13.92 4.91 -4.90
CA MET A 28 14.16 4.42 -3.54
C MET A 28 14.19 2.89 -3.47
N LEU A 29 13.23 2.23 -4.13
CA LEU A 29 13.16 0.77 -4.17
C LEU A 29 14.36 0.18 -4.91
N ASP A 30 14.69 0.71 -6.08
CA ASP A 30 15.82 0.28 -6.90
C ASP A 30 17.16 0.39 -6.15
N ALA A 31 17.36 1.47 -5.40
CA ALA A 31 18.54 1.65 -4.56
C ALA A 31 18.66 0.60 -3.44
N THR A 32 17.56 -0.05 -3.07
CA THR A 32 17.52 -1.11 -2.06
C THR A 32 17.40 -2.51 -2.65
N LEU A 33 17.54 -2.70 -3.97
CA LEU A 33 17.25 -3.97 -4.67
C LEU A 33 17.95 -5.20 -4.08
N HIS A 34 19.13 -5.04 -3.46
CA HIS A 34 19.86 -6.11 -2.76
C HIS A 34 19.06 -6.79 -1.63
N ARG A 35 17.99 -6.13 -1.16
CA ARG A 35 17.10 -6.65 -0.13
C ARG A 35 16.14 -7.73 -0.63
N GLY A 36 15.69 -7.65 -1.88
CA GLY A 36 14.73 -8.59 -2.45
C GLY A 36 14.34 -8.25 -3.89
N PRO A 37 14.76 -9.05 -4.89
CA PRO A 37 14.50 -8.76 -6.29
C PRO A 37 13.23 -9.43 -6.86
N ASP A 38 12.46 -10.15 -6.06
CA ASP A 38 11.43 -11.06 -6.58
C ASP A 38 10.18 -10.32 -7.07
N SER A 39 9.79 -9.27 -6.37
CA SER A 39 8.61 -8.47 -6.73
C SER A 39 8.68 -7.08 -6.13
N ALA A 40 8.00 -6.14 -6.78
CA ALA A 40 7.85 -4.78 -6.30
C ALA A 40 6.39 -4.31 -6.42
N GLY A 41 6.04 -3.32 -5.63
CA GLY A 41 4.74 -2.68 -5.72
C GLY A 41 4.67 -1.32 -5.03
N TRP A 42 3.64 -0.57 -5.39
CA TRP A 42 3.36 0.78 -4.94
C TRP A 42 1.88 0.91 -4.57
N ALA A 43 1.60 1.61 -3.49
CA ALA A 43 0.29 2.14 -3.14
C ALA A 43 0.41 3.66 -3.31
N LEU A 44 -0.31 4.16 -4.29
CA LEU A 44 -0.14 5.49 -4.85
C LEU A 44 -1.41 6.30 -4.61
N TYR A 45 -1.27 7.49 -4.04
CA TYR A 45 -2.40 8.32 -3.65
C TYR A 45 -2.41 9.61 -4.44
N LYS A 46 -3.58 9.98 -4.97
CA LYS A 46 -3.82 11.26 -5.63
C LYS A 46 -5.16 11.84 -5.20
N GLU A 47 -5.40 13.09 -5.57
CA GLU A 47 -6.69 13.73 -5.30
C GLU A 47 -7.84 12.95 -5.95
N PRO A 48 -8.96 12.73 -5.24
CA PRO A 48 -10.13 12.05 -5.77
C PRO A 48 -10.67 12.72 -7.03
N VAL A 49 -11.25 11.92 -7.93
CA VAL A 49 -11.99 12.41 -9.09
C VAL A 49 -13.48 12.40 -8.73
N GLY A 50 -13.96 13.50 -8.15
CA GLY A 50 -15.32 13.57 -7.62
C GLY A 50 -15.54 12.56 -6.48
N GLU A 51 -16.65 11.83 -6.52
CA GLU A 51 -17.00 10.77 -5.57
C GLU A 51 -16.81 9.36 -6.17
N GLU A 52 -16.02 9.22 -7.23
CA GLU A 52 -15.77 7.91 -7.85
C GLU A 52 -14.87 7.04 -6.98
N LEU A 53 -15.20 5.75 -6.89
CA LEU A 53 -14.30 4.73 -6.35
C LEU A 53 -13.42 4.19 -7.47
N ARG A 54 -12.13 4.08 -7.20
CA ARG A 54 -11.16 3.33 -7.99
C ARG A 54 -11.02 1.93 -7.39
N LEU A 55 -11.21 0.92 -8.23
CA LEU A 55 -10.99 -0.48 -7.90
C LEU A 55 -9.91 -1.03 -8.83
N ARG A 56 -9.11 -1.97 -8.36
CA ARG A 56 -8.18 -2.71 -9.21
C ARG A 56 -8.26 -4.19 -8.93
N PHE A 57 -8.30 -5.00 -9.98
CA PHE A 57 -8.40 -6.45 -9.90
C PHE A 57 -7.19 -7.11 -10.54
N PHE A 58 -6.78 -8.27 -10.03
CA PHE A 58 -5.96 -9.18 -10.83
C PHE A 58 -6.85 -9.87 -11.86
N VAL A 59 -6.37 -9.95 -13.09
CA VAL A 59 -7.07 -10.60 -14.21
C VAL A 59 -6.16 -11.65 -14.87
N SER A 60 -6.79 -12.64 -15.49
CA SER A 60 -6.08 -13.66 -16.26
C SER A 60 -5.34 -13.04 -17.45
N GLN A 61 -4.34 -13.74 -17.97
CA GLN A 61 -3.61 -13.35 -19.18
C GLN A 61 -4.28 -13.94 -20.45
N GLY A 62 -4.08 -13.27 -21.59
CA GLY A 62 -4.61 -13.72 -22.89
C GLY A 62 -6.14 -13.74 -22.91
N GLU A 63 -6.74 -14.77 -23.53
CA GLU A 63 -8.20 -14.89 -23.72
C GLU A 63 -9.02 -14.93 -22.41
N GLY A 64 -8.38 -15.28 -21.29
CA GLY A 64 -9.03 -15.25 -19.98
C GLY A 64 -9.34 -13.83 -19.50
N MET A 65 -8.55 -12.85 -19.92
CA MET A 65 -8.66 -11.46 -19.47
C MET A 65 -10.01 -10.85 -19.84
N ASP A 66 -10.46 -11.03 -21.08
CA ASP A 66 -11.71 -10.45 -21.55
C ASP A 66 -12.91 -11.07 -20.84
N LYS A 67 -12.85 -12.38 -20.54
CA LYS A 67 -13.87 -13.06 -19.73
C LYS A 67 -13.91 -12.53 -18.31
N ASP A 68 -12.76 -12.31 -17.69
CA ASP A 68 -12.70 -11.74 -16.34
C ASP A 68 -13.27 -10.31 -16.32
N ARG A 69 -12.92 -9.48 -17.30
CA ARG A 69 -13.44 -8.10 -17.44
C ARG A 69 -14.96 -8.08 -17.62
N GLU A 70 -15.49 -8.94 -18.48
CA GLU A 70 -16.94 -9.07 -18.69
C GLU A 70 -17.66 -9.50 -17.40
N ARG A 71 -17.11 -10.50 -16.70
CA ARG A 71 -17.65 -10.98 -15.41
C ARG A 71 -17.62 -9.88 -14.34
N ILE A 72 -16.51 -9.14 -14.24
CA ILE A 72 -16.37 -8.02 -13.30
C ILE A 72 -17.41 -6.94 -13.63
N GLY A 73 -17.51 -6.54 -14.90
CA GLY A 73 -18.47 -5.52 -15.34
C GLY A 73 -19.92 -5.92 -15.03
N LYS A 74 -20.29 -7.18 -15.31
CA LYS A 74 -21.61 -7.71 -14.97
C LYS A 74 -21.87 -7.71 -13.47
N ARG A 75 -20.89 -8.15 -12.66
CA ARG A 75 -21.05 -8.17 -11.21
C ARG A 75 -21.21 -6.77 -10.62
N LEU A 76 -20.44 -5.80 -11.12
CA LEU A 76 -20.57 -4.40 -10.70
C LEU A 76 -21.96 -3.86 -11.03
N ALA A 77 -22.50 -4.16 -12.23
CA ALA A 77 -23.85 -3.79 -12.59
C ALA A 77 -24.91 -4.43 -11.67
N ASP A 78 -24.77 -5.72 -11.35
CA ASP A 78 -25.64 -6.43 -10.40
C ASP A 78 -25.61 -5.82 -8.99
N LEU A 79 -24.49 -5.20 -8.61
CA LEU A 79 -24.30 -4.49 -7.35
C LEU A 79 -24.68 -3.00 -7.43
N ASN A 80 -25.28 -2.55 -8.54
CA ASN A 80 -25.65 -1.15 -8.80
C ASN A 80 -24.46 -0.18 -8.85
N ALA A 81 -23.28 -0.66 -9.20
CA ALA A 81 -22.11 0.17 -9.50
C ALA A 81 -22.04 0.50 -11.00
N THR A 82 -21.92 1.78 -11.33
CA THR A 82 -21.80 2.25 -12.72
C THR A 82 -20.33 2.47 -13.06
N VAL A 83 -19.78 1.73 -14.02
CA VAL A 83 -18.41 1.91 -14.53
C VAL A 83 -18.32 3.21 -15.33
N THR A 84 -17.32 4.04 -15.04
CA THR A 84 -17.09 5.32 -15.73
C THR A 84 -15.76 5.38 -16.48
N ASP A 85 -14.78 4.59 -16.07
CA ASP A 85 -13.52 4.42 -16.79
C ASP A 85 -12.92 3.05 -16.47
N ALA A 86 -12.13 2.51 -17.39
CA ALA A 86 -11.43 1.26 -17.16
C ALA A 86 -10.16 1.14 -18.00
N GLU A 87 -9.12 0.57 -17.40
CA GLU A 87 -7.81 0.39 -18.01
C GLU A 87 -7.24 -1.00 -17.66
N VAL A 88 -6.54 -1.61 -18.61
CA VAL A 88 -5.72 -2.79 -18.35
C VAL A 88 -4.27 -2.35 -18.25
N THR A 89 -3.59 -2.78 -17.20
CA THR A 89 -2.16 -2.52 -17.01
C THR A 89 -1.51 -3.79 -16.50
N GLY A 90 -0.63 -4.37 -17.32
CA GLY A 90 0.05 -5.64 -17.02
C GLY A 90 -0.92 -6.77 -16.65
N CYS A 91 -0.83 -7.28 -15.42
CA CYS A 91 -1.72 -8.34 -14.91
C CYS A 91 -2.97 -7.82 -14.17
N THR A 92 -3.25 -6.52 -14.27
CA THR A 92 -4.33 -5.88 -13.52
C THR A 92 -5.33 -5.17 -14.42
N TYR A 93 -6.56 -5.06 -13.92
CA TYR A 93 -7.64 -4.29 -14.51
C TYR A 93 -8.10 -3.24 -13.50
N GLY A 94 -7.81 -1.97 -13.79
CA GLY A 94 -8.22 -0.80 -13.01
C GLY A 94 -9.55 -0.26 -13.53
N ILE A 95 -10.48 0.07 -12.63
CA ILE A 95 -11.82 0.56 -12.96
C ILE A 95 -12.15 1.74 -12.06
N ARG A 96 -12.79 2.77 -12.61
CA ARG A 96 -13.53 3.76 -11.81
C ARG A 96 -15.02 3.52 -11.90
N ILE A 97 -15.68 3.62 -10.75
CA ILE A 97 -17.12 3.43 -10.62
C ILE A 97 -17.76 4.57 -9.85
N ARG A 98 -19.01 4.87 -10.20
CA ARG A 98 -19.95 5.57 -9.31
C ARG A 98 -20.75 4.54 -8.53
N TYR A 99 -20.68 4.61 -7.21
CA TYR A 99 -21.37 3.72 -6.28
C TYR A 99 -21.72 4.47 -5.00
N SER A 100 -22.96 4.36 -4.54
CA SER A 100 -23.49 5.07 -3.36
C SER A 100 -23.79 4.16 -2.17
N GLY A 101 -23.53 2.86 -2.29
CA GLY A 101 -23.75 1.90 -1.22
C GLY A 101 -22.56 1.79 -0.26
N ASP A 102 -22.65 0.82 0.64
CA ASP A 102 -21.61 0.54 1.63
C ASP A 102 -20.41 -0.21 1.02
N ILE A 103 -19.20 0.24 1.36
CA ILE A 103 -17.94 -0.27 0.80
C ILE A 103 -17.69 -1.72 1.23
N LEU A 104 -18.00 -2.07 2.48
CA LEU A 104 -17.85 -3.43 2.97
C LEU A 104 -18.77 -4.39 2.21
N SER A 105 -20.02 -3.99 1.99
CA SER A 105 -20.99 -4.75 1.21
C SER A 105 -20.57 -4.92 -0.26
N LEU A 106 -20.05 -3.87 -0.90
CA LEU A 106 -19.48 -3.95 -2.25
C LEU A 106 -18.29 -4.92 -2.29
N THR A 107 -17.39 -4.82 -1.30
CA THR A 107 -16.22 -5.69 -1.17
C THR A 107 -16.64 -7.15 -1.08
N HIS A 108 -17.54 -7.48 -0.16
CA HIS A 108 -18.08 -8.85 0.00
C HIS A 108 -18.73 -9.37 -1.29
N GLY A 109 -19.41 -8.49 -2.03
CA GLY A 109 -20.02 -8.81 -3.32
C GLY A 109 -19.01 -9.18 -4.41
N LEU A 110 -17.78 -8.67 -4.33
CA LEU A 110 -16.74 -8.82 -5.34
C LEU A 110 -15.69 -9.89 -5.00
N GLU A 111 -15.18 -9.90 -3.76
CA GLU A 111 -14.03 -10.73 -3.36
C GLU A 111 -14.31 -12.24 -3.40
N ARG A 112 -15.58 -12.64 -3.40
CA ARG A 112 -15.96 -14.05 -3.57
C ARG A 112 -15.56 -14.62 -4.92
N ASP A 113 -15.66 -13.80 -5.97
CA ASP A 113 -15.52 -14.25 -7.36
C ASP A 113 -14.29 -13.65 -8.06
N PHE A 114 -13.70 -12.60 -7.48
CA PHE A 114 -12.62 -11.83 -8.06
C PHE A 114 -11.51 -11.54 -7.05
N LYS A 115 -10.28 -11.40 -7.56
CA LYS A 115 -9.11 -11.05 -6.76
C LYS A 115 -8.95 -9.53 -6.74
N LEU A 116 -9.49 -8.87 -5.73
CA LEU A 116 -9.47 -7.42 -5.59
C LEU A 116 -8.13 -6.96 -4.98
N VAL A 117 -7.42 -6.09 -5.69
CA VAL A 117 -6.09 -5.58 -5.29
C VAL A 117 -6.21 -4.39 -4.35
N SER A 118 -7.11 -3.47 -4.65
CA SER A 118 -7.36 -2.27 -3.84
C SER A 118 -8.70 -1.65 -4.19
N MET A 119 -9.25 -0.89 -3.24
CA MET A 119 -10.39 -0.01 -3.46
C MET A 119 -10.25 1.29 -2.65
N GLY A 120 -10.60 2.42 -3.26
CA GLY A 120 -10.55 3.71 -2.59
C GLY A 120 -10.94 4.86 -3.51
N THR A 121 -10.99 6.07 -2.97
CA THR A 121 -11.24 7.30 -3.75
C THR A 121 -9.92 7.92 -4.26
N SER A 122 -8.83 7.68 -3.55
CA SER A 122 -7.50 8.23 -3.80
C SER A 122 -6.46 7.16 -4.09
N LEU A 123 -6.61 5.97 -3.51
CA LEU A 123 -5.68 4.85 -3.58
C LEU A 123 -5.72 4.15 -4.93
N ASP A 124 -4.53 3.83 -5.43
CA ASP A 124 -4.29 2.84 -6.46
C ASP A 124 -3.09 1.95 -6.08
N ILE A 125 -3.28 0.64 -6.03
CA ILE A 125 -2.18 -0.31 -5.76
C ILE A 125 -1.75 -0.98 -7.05
N ILE A 126 -0.49 -0.81 -7.43
CA ILE A 126 0.12 -1.53 -8.56
C ILE A 126 1.25 -2.38 -8.04
N LYS A 127 1.22 -3.69 -8.32
CA LYS A 127 2.23 -4.64 -7.87
C LYS A 127 2.31 -5.83 -8.83
N ASP A 128 3.53 -6.31 -9.05
CA ASP A 128 3.81 -7.43 -9.96
C ASP A 128 5.11 -8.14 -9.54
N VAL A 129 5.41 -9.26 -10.20
CA VAL A 129 6.70 -9.95 -10.12
C VAL A 129 7.71 -9.25 -11.03
N GLY A 130 8.92 -9.05 -10.53
CA GLY A 130 10.00 -8.35 -11.23
C GLY A 130 10.61 -7.19 -10.44
N GLN A 131 11.59 -6.54 -11.07
CA GLN A 131 12.36 -5.47 -10.44
C GLN A 131 11.61 -4.11 -10.51
N PRO A 132 11.90 -3.17 -9.60
CA PRO A 132 11.18 -1.89 -9.52
C PRO A 132 11.16 -1.10 -10.83
N ARG A 133 12.30 -0.94 -11.52
CA ARG A 133 12.36 -0.20 -12.79
C ARG A 133 11.57 -0.87 -13.90
N GLU A 134 11.69 -2.19 -14.02
CA GLU A 134 10.97 -2.97 -15.05
C GLU A 134 9.45 -2.86 -14.88
N ILE A 135 8.96 -2.97 -13.64
CA ILE A 135 7.54 -2.82 -13.34
C ILE A 135 7.12 -1.35 -13.51
N SER A 136 7.96 -0.40 -13.09
CA SER A 136 7.69 1.02 -13.29
C SER A 136 7.50 1.38 -14.76
N ASP A 137 8.35 0.87 -15.65
CA ASP A 137 8.25 1.10 -17.09
C ASP A 137 7.02 0.42 -17.68
N ARG A 138 6.75 -0.84 -17.31
CA ARG A 138 5.61 -1.61 -17.81
C ARG A 138 4.27 -1.01 -17.40
N TYR A 139 4.18 -0.45 -16.20
CA TYR A 139 2.94 0.09 -15.63
C TYR A 139 2.86 1.62 -15.64
N GLY A 140 3.87 2.31 -16.18
CA GLY A 140 3.91 3.78 -16.24
C GLY A 140 4.02 4.48 -14.88
N ILE A 141 4.57 3.81 -13.86
CA ILE A 141 4.63 4.33 -12.49
C ILE A 141 5.45 5.62 -12.40
N GLY A 142 6.53 5.74 -13.18
CA GLY A 142 7.37 6.94 -13.20
C GLY A 142 6.63 8.22 -13.59
N ALA A 143 5.49 8.12 -14.30
CA ALA A 143 4.67 9.28 -14.65
C ALA A 143 3.65 9.66 -13.55
N PHE A 144 3.48 8.84 -12.51
CA PHE A 144 2.51 9.08 -11.47
C PHE A 144 2.94 10.22 -10.54
N ASP A 145 2.28 11.38 -10.67
CA ASP A 145 2.50 12.56 -9.82
C ASP A 145 1.34 12.75 -8.85
N GLY A 146 1.33 11.93 -7.79
CA GLY A 146 0.38 12.03 -6.69
C GLY A 146 0.94 12.71 -5.45
N THR A 147 0.20 12.63 -4.35
CA THR A 147 0.44 13.41 -3.14
C THR A 147 1.37 12.69 -2.19
N HIS A 148 1.22 11.37 -2.11
CA HIS A 148 2.06 10.50 -1.32
C HIS A 148 1.94 9.05 -1.83
N GLY A 149 2.78 8.18 -1.29
CA GLY A 149 2.67 6.75 -1.52
C GLY A 149 3.64 5.95 -0.67
N ILE A 150 3.37 4.65 -0.59
CA ILE A 150 4.24 3.66 0.04
C ILE A 150 4.56 2.58 -0.97
N ALA A 151 5.75 2.00 -0.89
CA ALA A 151 6.24 1.04 -1.84
C ALA A 151 7.08 -0.04 -1.14
N HIS A 152 7.24 -1.18 -1.80
CA HIS A 152 7.91 -2.34 -1.21
C HIS A 152 8.64 -3.16 -2.27
N ILE A 153 9.79 -3.72 -1.90
CA ILE A 153 10.44 -4.83 -2.61
C ILE A 153 10.53 -6.06 -1.73
N ARG A 154 10.24 -7.21 -2.32
CA ARG A 154 10.05 -8.46 -1.60
C ARG A 154 11.16 -9.45 -1.88
N LEU A 155 11.60 -10.14 -0.82
CA LEU A 155 12.34 -11.39 -0.90
C LEU A 155 11.43 -12.51 -0.41
N ALA A 156 11.05 -13.41 -1.29
CA ALA A 156 10.25 -14.58 -0.96
C ALA A 156 11.13 -15.61 -0.24
N THR A 157 10.86 -15.85 1.04
CA THR A 157 11.58 -16.85 1.85
C THR A 157 10.84 -18.19 1.93
N GLU A 158 9.50 -18.17 1.92
CA GLU A 158 8.68 -19.37 2.13
C GLU A 158 7.46 -19.47 1.18
N SER A 159 6.89 -18.34 0.74
CA SER A 159 5.74 -18.36 -0.17
C SER A 159 6.15 -18.25 -1.64
N GLY A 160 5.27 -18.69 -2.53
CA GLY A 160 5.43 -18.48 -3.98
C GLY A 160 5.61 -16.99 -4.35
N VAL A 161 6.31 -16.78 -5.47
CA VAL A 161 6.51 -15.47 -6.09
C VAL A 161 5.37 -15.22 -7.07
N HIS A 162 4.34 -14.51 -6.60
CA HIS A 162 3.15 -14.17 -7.38
C HIS A 162 2.73 -12.73 -7.11
N PRO A 163 2.12 -12.02 -8.07
CA PRO A 163 1.65 -10.66 -7.85
C PRO A 163 0.71 -10.51 -6.64
N GLN A 164 -0.07 -11.55 -6.35
CA GLN A 164 -0.99 -11.58 -5.20
C GLN A 164 -0.28 -11.58 -3.85
N THR A 165 0.92 -12.18 -3.77
CA THR A 165 1.72 -12.25 -2.55
C THR A 165 2.68 -11.07 -2.42
N SER A 166 2.85 -10.27 -3.49
CA SER A 166 3.57 -9.01 -3.47
C SER A 166 2.86 -7.98 -2.59
N HIS A 167 3.64 -7.07 -2.02
CA HIS A 167 3.14 -5.88 -1.34
C HIS A 167 2.90 -4.75 -2.35
N PRO A 168 2.17 -3.69 -2.00
CA PRO A 168 1.42 -3.45 -0.74
C PRO A 168 0.13 -4.28 -0.60
N PHE A 169 -0.43 -4.25 0.61
CA PHE A 169 -1.75 -4.84 0.90
C PHE A 169 -2.74 -3.75 1.31
N TRP A 170 -3.95 -3.84 0.76
CA TRP A 170 -5.07 -2.96 1.06
C TRP A 170 -5.92 -3.57 2.19
N ALA A 171 -6.54 -2.72 3.01
CA ALA A 171 -7.49 -3.15 4.03
C ALA A 171 -8.82 -3.53 3.39
N SER A 172 -9.01 -4.83 3.12
CA SER A 172 -10.26 -5.34 2.57
C SER A 172 -11.47 -4.85 3.37
N GLY A 173 -12.45 -4.28 2.66
CA GLY A 173 -13.67 -3.72 3.24
C GLY A 173 -13.64 -2.21 3.49
N PHE A 174 -12.48 -1.55 3.34
CA PHE A 174 -12.31 -0.14 3.68
C PHE A 174 -11.75 0.67 2.51
N ALA A 175 -12.13 1.93 2.34
CA ALA A 175 -11.48 2.77 1.33
C ALA A 175 -10.09 3.24 1.78
N ASP A 176 -9.16 3.32 0.83
CA ASP A 176 -7.97 4.15 0.94
C ASP A 176 -6.97 3.79 2.05
N VAL A 177 -7.00 2.59 2.64
CA VAL A 177 -6.00 2.16 3.64
C VAL A 177 -5.10 1.07 3.06
N ALA A 178 -3.79 1.32 3.00
CA ALA A 178 -2.81 0.35 2.50
C ALA A 178 -1.57 0.28 3.39
N THR A 179 -0.94 -0.89 3.46
CA THR A 179 0.24 -1.15 4.30
C THR A 179 1.35 -1.85 3.51
N VAL A 180 2.60 -1.49 3.84
CA VAL A 180 3.80 -2.26 3.52
C VAL A 180 4.53 -2.62 4.81
N HIS A 181 5.13 -3.80 4.86
CA HIS A 181 5.67 -4.36 6.10
C HIS A 181 6.98 -5.10 5.79
N ASN A 182 8.00 -4.84 6.60
CA ASN A 182 9.24 -5.60 6.63
C ASN A 182 9.34 -6.26 8.00
N GLY A 183 9.15 -7.58 8.03
CA GLY A 183 9.06 -8.29 9.30
C GLY A 183 8.25 -9.57 9.21
N GLN A 184 7.86 -10.05 10.38
CA GLN A 184 6.92 -11.16 10.54
C GLN A 184 6.15 -10.99 11.85
N LEU A 185 4.84 -11.20 11.79
CA LEU A 185 3.98 -11.26 12.97
C LEU A 185 3.87 -12.69 13.52
N THR A 186 4.26 -12.89 14.77
CA THR A 186 4.21 -14.20 15.45
C THR A 186 2.80 -14.58 15.89
N ASN A 187 1.93 -13.60 16.13
CA ASN A 187 0.55 -13.82 16.56
C ASN A 187 -0.50 -13.67 15.44
N TYR A 188 -0.08 -13.71 14.17
CA TYR A 188 -0.94 -13.53 12.98
C TYR A 188 -2.27 -14.28 13.05
N TRP A 189 -2.24 -15.60 13.23
CA TRP A 189 -3.45 -16.43 13.19
C TRP A 189 -4.42 -16.13 14.34
N ILE A 190 -3.92 -15.68 15.49
CA ILE A 190 -4.77 -15.30 16.62
C ILE A 190 -5.49 -14.00 16.31
N MET A 191 -4.75 -13.00 15.82
CA MET A 191 -5.30 -11.69 15.49
C MET A 191 -6.27 -11.74 14.30
N ARG A 192 -5.93 -12.50 13.25
CA ARG A 192 -6.83 -12.77 12.13
C ARG A 192 -8.17 -13.33 12.59
N ARG A 193 -8.16 -14.40 13.39
CA ARG A 193 -9.40 -15.03 13.91
C ARG A 193 -10.24 -14.08 14.77
N ARG A 194 -9.61 -13.14 15.49
CA ARG A 194 -10.33 -12.11 16.26
C ARG A 194 -11.08 -11.17 15.32
N LEU A 195 -10.44 -10.69 14.25
CA LEU A 195 -11.06 -9.80 13.27
C LEU A 195 -12.11 -10.50 12.41
N GLU A 196 -11.89 -11.77 12.02
CA GLU A 196 -12.89 -12.58 11.31
C GLU A 196 -14.19 -12.74 12.14
N ARG A 197 -14.08 -12.86 13.47
CA ARG A 197 -15.26 -12.88 14.37
C ARG A 197 -15.99 -11.54 14.44
N GLN A 198 -15.33 -10.44 14.07
CA GLN A 198 -15.93 -9.12 13.93
C GLN A 198 -16.45 -8.85 12.51
N GLY A 199 -16.44 -9.87 11.63
CA GLY A 199 -16.95 -9.77 10.27
C GLY A 199 -15.95 -9.24 9.24
N MET A 200 -14.67 -9.12 9.59
CA MET A 200 -13.63 -8.73 8.63
C MET A 200 -13.23 -9.91 7.73
N ILE A 201 -12.88 -9.61 6.47
CA ILE A 201 -12.45 -10.60 5.47
C ILE A 201 -10.99 -10.37 5.11
N PHE A 202 -10.34 -11.47 4.74
CA PHE A 202 -8.95 -11.51 4.28
C PHE A 202 -8.87 -12.32 2.99
N GLN A 203 -8.24 -11.75 1.97
CA GLN A 203 -8.04 -12.39 0.67
C GLN A 203 -6.78 -13.25 0.60
N THR A 204 -5.83 -13.03 1.50
CA THR A 204 -4.53 -13.71 1.51
C THR A 204 -4.15 -14.21 2.90
N GLU A 205 -3.09 -15.02 2.99
CA GLU A 205 -2.50 -15.45 4.26
C GLU A 205 -1.29 -14.59 4.68
N ASN A 206 -1.15 -13.40 4.09
CA ASN A 206 -0.04 -12.50 4.40
C ASN A 206 -0.33 -11.69 5.67
N ASP A 207 0.64 -11.60 6.57
CA ASP A 207 0.53 -10.85 7.82
C ASP A 207 0.42 -9.34 7.63
N THR A 208 0.85 -8.83 6.48
CA THR A 208 0.71 -7.42 6.12
C THR A 208 -0.74 -7.03 5.87
N GLU A 209 -1.54 -7.93 5.30
CA GLU A 209 -2.97 -7.71 5.13
C GLU A 209 -3.65 -7.60 6.50
N LEU A 210 -3.21 -8.38 7.48
CA LEU A 210 -3.67 -8.25 8.87
C LEU A 210 -3.41 -6.85 9.43
N ILE A 211 -2.24 -6.27 9.21
CA ILE A 211 -1.92 -4.91 9.69
C ILE A 211 -2.88 -3.90 9.06
N ALA A 212 -3.09 -3.96 7.74
CA ALA A 212 -3.99 -3.04 7.05
C ALA A 212 -5.42 -3.12 7.58
N VAL A 213 -5.97 -4.33 7.68
CA VAL A 213 -7.34 -4.57 8.18
C VAL A 213 -7.46 -4.21 9.66
N TYR A 214 -6.45 -4.51 10.49
CA TYR A 214 -6.43 -4.13 11.91
C TYR A 214 -6.56 -2.61 12.08
N LEU A 215 -5.71 -1.84 11.41
CA LEU A 215 -5.71 -0.38 11.51
C LEU A 215 -7.04 0.22 11.01
N ALA A 216 -7.52 -0.26 9.86
CA ALA A 216 -8.78 0.21 9.31
C ALA A 216 -9.99 -0.15 10.19
N TYR A 217 -9.98 -1.35 10.79
CA TYR A 217 -11.00 -1.77 11.74
C TYR A 217 -11.00 -0.89 12.99
N GLN A 218 -9.85 -0.62 13.62
CA GLN A 218 -9.77 0.27 14.78
C GLN A 218 -10.32 1.66 14.45
N MET A 219 -9.96 2.21 13.28
CA MET A 219 -10.51 3.48 12.80
C MET A 219 -12.03 3.45 12.61
N SER A 220 -12.57 2.34 12.10
CA SER A 220 -14.03 2.14 11.96
C SER A 220 -14.77 2.09 13.30
N GLN A 221 -14.08 1.73 14.37
CA GLN A 221 -14.60 1.73 15.74
C GLN A 221 -14.43 3.11 16.43
N GLY A 222 -13.91 4.11 15.73
CA GLY A 222 -13.78 5.48 16.21
C GLY A 222 -12.39 5.88 16.72
N ALA A 223 -11.38 5.00 16.62
CA ALA A 223 -10.01 5.36 16.94
C ALA A 223 -9.43 6.32 15.88
N SER A 224 -8.52 7.21 16.30
CA SER A 224 -7.68 7.91 15.34
C SER A 224 -6.64 6.95 14.73
N LEU A 225 -6.07 7.28 13.58
CA LEU A 225 -4.97 6.48 13.02
C LEU A 225 -3.76 6.45 13.97
N GLU A 226 -3.48 7.55 14.66
CA GLU A 226 -2.39 7.61 15.64
C GLU A 226 -2.63 6.66 16.82
N ASP A 227 -3.86 6.60 17.34
CA ASP A 227 -4.22 5.67 18.42
C ASP A 227 -4.16 4.22 17.94
N ALA A 228 -4.65 3.94 16.73
CA ALA A 228 -4.57 2.61 16.13
C ALA A 228 -3.10 2.16 15.93
N LEU A 229 -2.21 3.07 15.54
CA LEU A 229 -0.78 2.80 15.43
C LEU A 229 -0.16 2.48 16.82
N LYS A 230 -0.51 3.26 17.86
CA LYS A 230 -0.04 3.01 19.23
C LYS A 230 -0.51 1.66 19.74
N GLU A 231 -1.80 1.35 19.61
CA GLU A 231 -2.38 0.08 20.03
C GLU A 231 -1.78 -1.11 19.28
N SER A 232 -1.46 -0.95 17.99
CA SER A 232 -0.82 -2.01 17.20
C SER A 232 0.53 -2.44 17.76
N LEU A 233 1.28 -1.55 18.44
CA LEU A 233 2.57 -1.89 19.03
C LEU A 233 2.43 -2.87 20.20
N ASP A 234 1.29 -2.84 20.89
CA ASP A 234 0.99 -3.74 22.01
C ASP A 234 0.28 -5.00 21.57
N ASP A 235 -0.65 -4.90 20.61
CA ASP A 235 -1.46 -6.02 20.14
C ASP A 235 -0.73 -6.93 19.15
N LEU A 236 0.14 -6.39 18.30
CA LEU A 236 0.88 -7.16 17.31
C LEU A 236 2.21 -7.63 17.90
N ASP A 237 2.44 -8.94 17.82
CA ASP A 237 3.67 -9.56 18.31
C ASP A 237 4.53 -10.00 17.12
N GLY A 238 5.85 -9.89 17.27
CA GLY A 238 6.82 -10.24 16.24
C GLY A 238 7.94 -9.22 16.07
N THR A 239 8.64 -9.31 14.93
CA THR A 239 9.67 -8.32 14.53
C THR A 239 9.20 -7.63 13.28
N PHE A 240 8.92 -6.33 13.36
CA PHE A 240 8.31 -5.59 12.27
C PHE A 240 8.71 -4.11 12.26
N SER A 241 8.86 -3.61 11.05
CA SER A 241 8.63 -2.21 10.73
C SER A 241 7.63 -2.16 9.59
N TYR A 242 6.62 -1.32 9.71
CA TYR A 242 5.63 -1.16 8.65
C TYR A 242 5.35 0.32 8.40
N LEU A 243 4.89 0.61 7.19
CA LEU A 243 4.29 1.89 6.83
C LEU A 243 2.83 1.66 6.46
N VAL A 244 1.97 2.55 6.92
CA VAL A 244 0.56 2.64 6.51
C VAL A 244 0.35 3.95 5.77
N ALA A 245 -0.49 3.92 4.75
CA ALA A 245 -0.97 5.11 4.06
C ALA A 245 -2.49 5.12 4.08
N THR A 246 -3.06 6.31 4.26
CA THR A 246 -4.48 6.62 4.18
C THR A 246 -4.71 7.70 3.13
N LYS A 247 -5.95 8.18 2.93
CA LYS A 247 -6.25 9.23 1.94
C LYS A 247 -5.33 10.46 2.01
N ASP A 248 -4.89 10.86 3.20
CA ASP A 248 -4.17 12.12 3.44
C ASP A 248 -2.89 11.98 4.28
N SER A 249 -2.56 10.77 4.73
CA SER A 249 -1.51 10.57 5.74
C SER A 249 -0.66 9.33 5.50
N ILE A 250 0.60 9.38 5.90
CA ILE A 250 1.49 8.22 6.06
C ILE A 250 1.85 8.08 7.53
N GLY A 251 1.77 6.86 8.06
CA GLY A 251 2.28 6.51 9.37
C GLY A 251 3.30 5.38 9.34
N TYR A 252 4.04 5.22 10.43
CA TYR A 252 4.94 4.09 10.65
C TYR A 252 4.74 3.51 12.05
N ALA A 253 5.12 2.25 12.21
CA ALA A 253 5.34 1.64 13.52
C ALA A 253 6.56 0.71 13.49
N LYS A 254 7.27 0.66 14.61
CA LYS A 254 8.49 -0.12 14.81
C LYS A 254 8.40 -0.90 16.12
N ASP A 255 8.59 -2.22 16.02
CA ASP A 255 8.43 -3.16 17.14
C ASP A 255 9.44 -2.94 18.29
N LYS A 256 9.25 -3.68 19.39
CA LYS A 256 10.06 -3.59 20.62
C LYS A 256 11.53 -3.98 20.43
N LEU A 257 11.80 -4.93 19.55
CA LEU A 257 13.15 -5.41 19.24
C LEU A 257 13.84 -4.53 18.20
N ALA A 258 13.07 -3.80 17.38
CA ALA A 258 13.59 -2.91 16.34
C ALA A 258 14.57 -3.60 15.38
N ALA A 259 14.38 -4.90 15.14
CA ALA A 259 15.29 -5.71 14.33
C ALA A 259 15.21 -5.38 12.81
N LYS A 260 14.18 -4.65 12.41
CA LYS A 260 13.91 -4.26 11.03
C LYS A 260 14.23 -2.77 10.90
N PRO A 261 15.16 -2.39 10.01
CA PRO A 261 15.60 -1.01 9.93
C PRO A 261 14.56 -0.13 9.25
N LEU A 262 14.49 1.12 9.72
CA LEU A 262 13.62 2.16 9.21
C LEU A 262 14.31 3.50 9.43
N VAL A 263 14.55 4.24 8.35
CA VAL A 263 15.23 5.54 8.37
C VAL A 263 14.29 6.58 7.78
N ILE A 264 14.18 7.71 8.45
CA ILE A 264 13.31 8.83 8.08
C ILE A 264 14.20 10.02 7.72
N CYS A 265 13.85 10.71 6.64
CA CYS A 265 14.31 12.05 6.33
C CYS A 265 13.08 12.96 6.24
N GLU A 266 13.11 14.06 6.99
CA GLU A 266 12.03 15.05 7.00
C GLU A 266 12.60 16.43 6.76
N ASN A 267 11.96 17.20 5.89
CA ASN A 267 12.25 18.61 5.67
C ASN A 267 10.95 19.42 5.51
N ASP A 268 11.06 20.70 5.19
CA ASP A 268 9.90 21.61 5.06
C ASP A 268 8.92 21.20 3.95
N ASP A 269 9.40 20.51 2.91
CA ASP A 269 8.60 20.16 1.73
C ASP A 269 7.99 18.75 1.81
N LEU A 270 8.71 17.79 2.41
CA LEU A 270 8.35 16.38 2.36
C LEU A 270 8.88 15.56 3.53
N ILE A 271 8.29 14.38 3.67
CA ILE A 271 8.81 13.27 4.46
C ILE A 271 9.15 12.13 3.50
N ALA A 272 10.30 11.51 3.69
CA ALA A 272 10.69 10.28 3.02
C ALA A 272 11.13 9.25 4.06
N VAL A 273 10.71 8.00 3.88
CA VAL A 273 11.02 6.89 4.76
C VAL A 273 11.56 5.74 3.93
N SER A 274 12.64 5.09 4.37
CA SER A 274 13.19 3.92 3.69
C SER A 274 13.75 2.93 4.70
N SER A 275 13.80 1.64 4.36
CA SER A 275 14.51 0.65 5.19
C SER A 275 16.01 0.92 5.30
N GLU A 276 16.63 1.62 4.33
CA GLU A 276 18.05 1.96 4.35
C GLU A 276 18.29 3.36 3.81
N GLU A 277 19.33 4.03 4.33
CA GLU A 277 19.69 5.40 3.93
C GLU A 277 20.03 5.53 2.44
N VAL A 278 20.52 4.45 1.80
CA VAL A 278 20.79 4.44 0.36
C VAL A 278 19.53 4.75 -0.48
N GLY A 279 18.34 4.36 0.00
CA GLY A 279 17.08 4.69 -0.63
C GLY A 279 16.79 6.19 -0.58
N LEU A 280 17.05 6.84 0.56
CA LEU A 280 16.85 8.28 0.75
C LEU A 280 17.86 9.10 -0.06
N ASN A 281 19.13 8.68 -0.07
CA ASN A 281 20.21 9.35 -0.83
C ASN A 281 19.91 9.41 -2.33
N ARG A 282 19.16 8.45 -2.87
CA ARG A 282 18.77 8.43 -4.29
C ARG A 282 17.82 9.57 -4.67
N LEU A 283 17.08 10.10 -3.71
CA LEU A 283 16.19 11.24 -3.93
C LEU A 283 16.97 12.55 -4.09
N PHE A 284 18.09 12.71 -3.38
CA PHE A 284 18.87 13.95 -3.26
C PHE A 284 20.37 13.73 -3.51
N PRO A 285 20.77 13.41 -4.75
CA PRO A 285 22.16 13.07 -5.05
C PRO A 285 23.10 14.25 -4.77
N GLY A 286 24.10 14.02 -3.91
CA GLY A 286 25.12 15.01 -3.56
C GLY A 286 24.73 15.98 -2.44
N GLU A 287 23.56 15.80 -1.83
CA GLU A 287 23.14 16.56 -0.64
C GLU A 287 23.33 15.71 0.63
N ALA A 288 23.83 16.32 1.70
CA ALA A 288 23.83 15.67 3.01
C ALA A 288 22.39 15.64 3.55
N LEU A 289 21.93 14.46 3.95
CA LEU A 289 20.60 14.26 4.50
C LEU A 289 20.67 14.20 6.02
N GLU A 290 19.76 14.94 6.67
CA GLU A 290 19.46 14.70 8.07
C GLU A 290 18.51 13.51 8.15
N THR A 291 19.05 12.39 8.60
CA THR A 291 18.32 11.12 8.73
C THR A 291 18.24 10.69 10.18
N VAL A 292 17.11 10.09 10.55
CA VAL A 292 16.89 9.54 11.89
C VAL A 292 16.29 8.14 11.79
N GLU A 293 16.81 7.20 12.56
CA GLU A 293 16.17 5.92 12.78
C GLU A 293 15.30 5.99 14.04
N PRO A 294 13.99 5.70 13.96
CA PRO A 294 13.12 5.69 15.13
C PRO A 294 13.60 4.70 16.20
N ALA A 295 13.40 5.09 17.45
CA ALA A 295 13.67 4.24 18.60
C ALA A 295 12.76 2.98 18.57
N PRO A 296 13.17 1.88 19.24
CA PRO A 296 12.29 0.72 19.40
C PRO A 296 10.97 1.10 20.07
N PHE A 297 9.91 0.35 19.76
CA PHE A 297 8.58 0.54 20.32
C PHE A 297 8.03 1.96 20.11
N THR A 298 8.13 2.46 18.88
CA THR A 298 7.63 3.78 18.49
C THR A 298 6.76 3.70 17.25
N CYS A 299 5.87 4.69 17.13
CA CYS A 299 5.11 4.95 15.93
C CYS A 299 5.11 6.46 15.66
N GLY A 300 4.72 6.84 14.45
CA GLY A 300 4.54 8.23 14.08
C GLY A 300 3.62 8.38 12.89
N LEU A 301 3.10 9.59 12.74
CA LEU A 301 2.11 9.94 11.72
C LEU A 301 2.48 11.29 11.12
N TRP A 302 2.44 11.35 9.79
CA TRP A 302 2.48 12.61 9.05
C TRP A 302 1.24 12.73 8.20
N SER A 303 0.57 13.87 8.31
CA SER A 303 -0.61 14.21 7.53
C SER A 303 -0.34 15.39 6.64
N ARG A 304 -0.98 15.41 5.49
CA ARG A 304 -1.02 16.59 4.63
C ARG A 304 -1.90 17.66 5.26
N THR A 305 -1.53 18.92 5.09
CA THR A 305 -2.48 20.01 5.32
C THR A 305 -3.34 20.09 4.06
N VAL A 306 -4.63 19.77 4.18
CA VAL A 306 -5.61 19.83 3.08
C VAL A 306 -6.19 21.23 2.98
#